data_AF-A0A183U6Z6-F1
#
_entry.id   AF-A0A183U6Z6-F1
#
_cell.length_a   1.000
_cell.length_b   1.000
_cell.length_c   1.000
_cell.angle_alpha   90.00
_cell.angle_beta   90.00
_cell.angle_gamma   90.00
#
_symmetry.space_group_name_H-M   'P 1'
#
loop_
_entity.id
_entity.type
_entity.pdbx_description
1 polymer ?
#
loop_
_entity_poly.entity_id
_entity_poly.type
_entity_poly.pdbx_seq_one_letter_code
_entity_poly.pdbx_strand_id
1 'polypeptide(L)'
;MSLAGSREAAFTYSILSAGVTYEVGRRCRLGLLQSCGCSQAAKPSTVNAEWTWGGCGDNVEYGYRFSRDFIDVREKEQGFPKRSNDHGRSLMNRWNNEVGRKVIFNYEWLKRNKKNNG
;
A
#
# COMPACT_ATOMS: atom_id res chain seq x y z
N MET A 1 -4.35 10.11 -20.51
CA MET A 1 -5.71 9.54 -20.44
C MET A 1 -6.39 10.16 -19.23
N SER A 2 -7.02 11.33 -19.43
CA SER A 2 -7.58 12.13 -18.35
C SER A 2 -9.01 11.68 -18.08
N LEU A 3 -9.19 10.60 -17.31
CA LEU A 3 -10.52 10.14 -16.93
C LEU A 3 -11.10 11.11 -15.89
N ALA A 4 -12.03 11.94 -16.33
CA ALA A 4 -12.60 13.01 -15.53
C ALA A 4 -13.43 12.44 -14.36
N GLY A 5 -12.92 12.52 -13.13
CA GLY A 5 -13.71 12.57 -11.89
C GLY A 5 -14.76 11.46 -11.72
N SER A 6 -14.57 10.31 -12.36
CA SER A 6 -15.57 9.25 -12.45
C SER A 6 -15.30 8.13 -11.45
N ARG A 7 -16.27 7.24 -11.28
CA ARG A 7 -16.14 6.06 -10.41
C ARG A 7 -15.07 5.09 -10.93
N GLU A 8 -14.98 4.95 -12.26
CA GLU A 8 -13.99 4.12 -12.94
C GLU A 8 -12.58 4.70 -12.77
N ALA A 9 -12.45 6.03 -12.80
CA ALA A 9 -11.19 6.70 -12.48
C ALA A 9 -10.78 6.38 -11.05
N ALA A 10 -11.69 6.55 -10.09
CA ALA A 10 -11.44 6.27 -8.67
C ALA A 10 -10.98 4.82 -8.43
N PHE A 11 -11.63 3.86 -9.09
CA PHE A 11 -11.21 2.45 -9.06
C PHE A 11 -9.80 2.27 -9.62
N THR A 12 -9.49 2.90 -10.76
CA THR A 12 -8.18 2.82 -11.41
C THR A 12 -7.05 3.33 -10.51
N TYR A 13 -7.20 4.51 -9.90
CA TYR A 13 -6.22 5.03 -8.92
C TYR A 13 -6.04 4.06 -7.74
N SER A 14 -7.13 3.53 -7.22
CA SER A 14 -7.11 2.59 -6.09
C SER A 14 -6.41 1.27 -6.43
N ILE A 15 -6.75 0.62 -7.56
CA ILE A 15 -6.18 -0.69 -7.91
C ILE A 15 -4.70 -0.56 -8.30
N LEU A 16 -4.30 0.54 -8.94
CA LEU A 16 -2.91 0.79 -9.30
C LEU A 16 -2.04 1.00 -8.04
N SER A 17 -2.48 1.84 -7.10
CA SER A 17 -1.73 2.09 -5.86
C SER A 17 -1.66 0.82 -4.99
N ALA A 18 -2.72 0.01 -4.96
CA ALA A 18 -2.78 -1.29 -4.31
C ALA A 18 -1.80 -2.28 -4.95
N GLY A 19 -1.83 -2.40 -6.27
CA GLY A 19 -0.94 -3.31 -7.03
C GLY A 19 0.53 -3.01 -6.79
N VAL A 20 0.92 -1.73 -6.82
CA VAL A 20 2.30 -1.31 -6.50
C VAL A 20 2.67 -1.67 -5.06
N THR A 21 1.78 -1.41 -4.11
CA THR A 21 2.00 -1.76 -2.69
C THR A 21 2.25 -3.25 -2.50
N TYR A 22 1.41 -4.07 -3.13
CA TYR A 22 1.48 -5.53 -3.05
C TYR A 22 2.76 -6.07 -3.70
N GLU A 23 3.02 -5.72 -4.96
CA GLU A 23 4.15 -6.27 -5.70
C GLU A 23 5.49 -5.81 -5.13
N VAL A 24 5.63 -4.55 -4.72
CA VAL A 24 6.87 -4.08 -4.09
C VAL A 24 7.12 -4.81 -2.78
N GLY A 25 6.10 -4.94 -1.92
CA GLY A 25 6.22 -5.69 -0.66
C GLY A 25 6.59 -7.16 -0.88
N ARG A 26 6.04 -7.78 -1.94
CA ARG A 26 6.36 -9.15 -2.35
C ARG A 26 7.79 -9.29 -2.87
N ARG A 27 8.25 -8.34 -3.69
CA ARG A 27 9.63 -8.35 -4.20
C ARG A 27 10.67 -8.14 -3.10
N CYS A 28 10.35 -7.36 -2.07
CA CYS A 28 11.17 -7.27 -0.86
C CYS A 28 11.33 -8.63 -0.16
N ARG A 29 10.23 -9.38 0.01
CA ARG A 29 10.28 -10.74 0.59
C ARG A 29 11.12 -11.70 -0.26
N LEU A 30 11.05 -11.58 -1.58
CA LEU A 30 11.82 -12.42 -2.50
C LEU A 30 13.30 -12.01 -2.61
N GLY A 31 13.74 -10.94 -1.96
CA GLY A 31 15.11 -10.44 -2.08
C GLY A 31 15.43 -9.85 -3.46
N LEU A 32 14.41 -9.49 -4.24
CA LEU A 32 14.56 -8.94 -5.60
C LEU A 32 14.81 -7.43 -5.62
N LEU A 33 14.81 -6.78 -4.46
CA LEU A 33 15.07 -5.36 -4.28
C LEU A 33 16.15 -5.20 -3.20
N GLN A 34 17.21 -4.45 -3.50
CA GLN A 34 18.33 -4.24 -2.58
C GLN A 34 17.97 -3.30 -1.42
N SER A 35 16.93 -2.48 -1.60
CA SER A 35 16.53 -1.44 -0.65
C SER A 35 15.63 -1.93 0.49
N CYS A 36 15.22 -3.20 0.48
CA CYS A 36 14.31 -3.77 1.46
C CYS A 36 14.51 -5.28 1.62
N GLY A 37 13.98 -5.85 2.69
CA GLY A 37 13.96 -7.30 2.94
C GLY A 37 12.61 -7.76 3.48
N CYS A 38 12.62 -8.88 4.21
CA CYS A 38 11.43 -9.43 4.86
C CYS A 38 10.70 -8.39 5.73
N SER A 39 9.39 -8.59 5.92
CA SER A 39 8.62 -7.76 6.85
C SER A 39 9.19 -7.78 8.26
N GLN A 40 9.33 -6.61 8.87
CA GLN A 40 9.73 -6.45 10.27
C GLN A 40 8.53 -6.48 11.25
N ALA A 41 7.49 -7.23 10.91
CA ALA A 41 6.34 -7.37 11.77
C ALA A 41 6.75 -8.02 13.10
N ALA A 42 6.22 -7.53 14.21
CA ALA A 42 6.48 -8.15 15.52
C ALA A 42 5.84 -9.54 15.60
N LYS A 43 6.46 -10.44 16.37
CA LYS A 43 5.83 -11.69 16.80
C LYS A 43 4.48 -11.36 17.47
N PRO A 44 3.36 -11.89 16.98
CA PRO A 44 2.06 -11.70 17.59
C PRO A 44 2.02 -12.31 18.99
N SER A 45 1.42 -11.61 19.95
CA SER A 45 1.31 -12.06 21.34
C SER A 45 0.42 -13.30 21.52
N THR A 46 -0.38 -13.65 20.52
CA THR A 46 -1.24 -14.84 20.53
C THR A 46 -0.51 -16.13 20.19
N VAL A 47 0.72 -16.06 19.67
CA VAL A 47 1.51 -17.26 19.35
C VAL A 47 2.06 -17.86 20.64
N ASN A 48 1.77 -19.14 20.87
CA ASN A 48 2.26 -19.90 22.03
C ASN A 48 3.79 -19.73 22.19
N ALA A 49 4.26 -19.60 23.42
CA ALA A 49 5.68 -19.48 23.75
C ALA A 49 6.51 -20.68 23.26
N GLU A 50 5.91 -21.87 23.22
CA GLU A 50 6.52 -23.10 22.71
C GLU A 50 6.64 -23.14 21.19
N TRP A 51 5.87 -22.30 20.47
CA TRP A 51 5.87 -22.27 19.02
C TRP A 51 6.87 -21.25 18.49
N THR A 52 7.70 -21.70 17.54
CA THR A 52 8.66 -20.83 16.86
C THR A 52 7.93 -19.96 15.85
N TRP A 53 7.97 -18.64 16.04
CA TRP A 53 7.50 -17.68 15.06
C TRP A 53 8.63 -17.32 14.11
N GLY A 54 8.41 -17.45 12.81
CA GLY A 54 9.44 -17.19 11.82
C GLY A 54 8.97 -17.27 10.38
N GLY A 55 9.93 -17.19 9.47
CA GLY A 55 9.71 -17.09 8.03
C GLY A 55 9.84 -15.67 7.50
N CYS A 56 9.88 -15.54 6.19
CA CYS A 56 9.98 -14.25 5.51
C CYS A 56 8.59 -13.85 4.98
N GLY A 57 7.96 -12.85 5.60
CA GLY A 57 6.66 -12.31 5.16
C GLY A 57 6.80 -11.12 4.20
N ASP A 58 5.73 -10.84 3.42
CA ASP A 58 5.68 -9.70 2.49
C ASP A 58 5.85 -8.37 3.25
N ASN A 59 6.76 -7.51 2.76
CA ASN A 59 7.07 -6.23 3.39
C ASN A 59 6.12 -5.12 2.90
N VAL A 60 4.85 -5.27 3.24
CA VAL A 60 3.75 -4.40 2.81
C VAL A 60 3.92 -2.97 3.29
N GLU A 61 4.55 -2.75 4.44
CA GLU A 61 4.85 -1.42 4.95
C GLU A 61 5.82 -0.67 4.04
N TYR A 62 6.90 -1.33 3.60
CA TYR A 62 7.80 -0.75 2.61
C TYR A 62 7.06 -0.47 1.29
N GLY A 63 6.27 -1.45 0.80
CA GLY A 63 5.46 -1.28 -0.41
C GLY A 63 4.48 -0.10 -0.32
N TYR A 64 3.88 0.13 0.85
CA TYR A 64 2.94 1.23 1.09
C TYR A 64 3.65 2.58 0.94
N ARG A 65 4.79 2.73 1.62
CA ARG A 65 5.59 3.97 1.59
C ARG A 65 6.07 4.24 0.17
N PHE A 66 6.60 3.22 -0.51
CA PHE A 66 7.02 3.32 -1.90
C PHE A 66 5.86 3.73 -2.82
N SER A 67 4.69 3.08 -2.72
CA SER A 67 3.51 3.43 -3.53
C SER A 67 3.07 4.88 -3.31
N ARG A 68 3.03 5.34 -2.05
CA ARG A 68 2.71 6.74 -1.72
C ARG A 68 3.73 7.71 -2.32
N ASP A 69 5.01 7.41 -2.18
CA ASP A 69 6.08 8.32 -2.56
C ASP A 69 6.39 8.27 -4.06
N PHE A 70 5.92 7.25 -4.79
CA PHE A 70 6.06 7.14 -6.24
C PHE A 70 4.79 7.57 -7.00
N ILE A 71 3.61 7.09 -6.59
CA ILE A 71 2.35 7.33 -7.31
C ILE A 71 1.81 8.73 -7.04
N ASP A 72 1.91 9.24 -5.81
CA ASP A 72 1.31 10.53 -5.46
C ASP A 72 2.15 11.74 -5.93
N VAL A 73 3.37 11.54 -6.44
CA VAL A 73 4.28 12.63 -6.88
C VAL A 73 3.60 13.52 -7.90
N ARG A 74 2.97 12.93 -8.92
CA ARG A 74 2.30 13.67 -9.98
C ARG A 74 1.19 14.57 -9.45
N GLU A 75 0.41 14.08 -8.50
CA GLU A 75 -0.70 14.82 -7.92
C GLU A 75 -0.22 15.92 -6.95
N LYS A 76 0.96 15.77 -6.34
CA LYS A 76 1.57 16.75 -5.41
C LYS A 76 2.31 17.87 -6.14
N GLU A 77 3.03 17.55 -7.21
CA GLU A 77 3.88 18.49 -7.93
C GLU A 77 3.12 19.33 -8.95
N GLN A 78 1.95 18.87 -9.39
CA GLN A 78 1.06 19.70 -10.19
C GLN A 78 0.51 20.84 -9.32
N GLY A 79 1.18 22.00 -9.39
CA GLY A 79 0.89 23.21 -8.62
C GLY A 79 -0.43 23.87 -9.02
N PHE A 80 -1.55 23.19 -8.78
CA PHE A 80 -2.88 23.72 -9.07
C PHE A 80 -3.24 24.86 -8.11
N PRO A 81 -3.88 25.95 -8.61
CA PRO A 81 -4.38 27.01 -7.75
C PRO A 81 -5.31 26.45 -6.67
N LYS A 82 -5.13 26.89 -5.42
CA LYS A 82 -6.00 26.47 -4.31
C LYS A 82 -7.45 26.78 -4.67
N ARG A 83 -8.35 25.84 -4.35
CA ARG A 83 -9.80 25.87 -4.65
C ARG A 83 -10.16 25.79 -6.14
N SER A 84 -9.22 25.49 -7.04
CA SER A 84 -9.56 25.13 -8.42
C SER A 84 -10.16 23.73 -8.50
N ASN A 85 -10.89 23.45 -9.58
CA ASN A 85 -11.41 22.11 -9.85
C ASN A 85 -10.27 21.07 -9.97
N ASP A 86 -9.13 21.45 -10.55
CA ASP A 86 -7.99 20.56 -10.68
C ASP A 86 -7.28 20.28 -9.36
N HIS A 87 -7.24 21.28 -8.45
CA HIS A 87 -6.79 21.04 -7.08
C HIS A 87 -7.71 20.05 -6.35
N GLY A 88 -9.04 20.20 -6.50
CA GLY A 88 -10.01 19.24 -5.98
C GLY A 88 -9.81 17.83 -6.55
N ARG A 89 -9.54 17.73 -7.86
CA ARG A 89 -9.26 16.47 -8.55
C ARG A 89 -7.98 15.80 -8.04
N SER A 90 -6.90 16.55 -7.87
CA SER A 90 -5.64 16.02 -7.30
C SER A 90 -5.85 15.45 -5.91
N LEU A 91 -6.62 16.14 -5.06
CA LEU A 91 -6.97 15.64 -3.73
C LEU A 91 -7.80 14.36 -3.80
N MET A 92 -8.76 14.27 -4.73
CA MET A 92 -9.56 13.07 -4.95
C MET A 92 -8.69 11.89 -5.41
N ASN A 93 -7.79 12.11 -6.37
CA ASN A 93 -6.87 11.09 -6.87
C ASN A 93 -5.97 10.55 -5.74
N ARG A 94 -5.40 11.44 -4.92
CA ARG A 94 -4.61 11.06 -3.75
C ARG A 94 -5.41 10.27 -2.72
N TRP A 95 -6.67 10.64 -2.49
CA TRP A 95 -7.57 9.88 -1.62
C TRP A 95 -7.83 8.47 -2.16
N ASN A 96 -8.11 8.34 -3.45
CA ASN A 96 -8.34 7.04 -4.08
C ASN A 96 -7.08 6.16 -4.03
N ASN A 97 -5.90 6.73 -4.30
CA ASN A 97 -4.64 6.03 -4.12
C ASN A 97 -4.48 5.52 -2.68
N GLU A 98 -4.81 6.34 -1.69
CA GLU A 98 -4.71 5.98 -0.28
C GLU A 98 -5.65 4.83 0.10
N VAL A 99 -6.89 4.85 -0.40
CA VAL A 99 -7.85 3.75 -0.21
C VAL A 99 -7.26 2.44 -0.73
N GLY A 100 -6.70 2.44 -1.94
CA GLY A 100 -6.05 1.26 -2.53
C GLY A 100 -4.91 0.69 -1.66
N ARG A 101 -4.02 1.55 -1.16
CA ARG A 101 -2.91 1.14 -0.29
C ARG A 101 -3.41 0.54 1.03
N LYS A 102 -4.42 1.16 1.65
CA LYS A 102 -5.02 0.68 2.90
C LYS A 102 -5.68 -0.69 2.77
N VAL A 103 -6.31 -0.99 1.63
CA VAL A 103 -6.90 -2.32 1.39
C VAL A 103 -5.84 -3.41 1.52
N ILE A 104 -4.68 -3.25 0.89
CA ILE A 104 -3.59 -4.23 0.96
C ILE A 104 -3.00 -4.29 2.38
N PHE A 105 -2.77 -3.13 3.00
CA PHE A 105 -2.23 -3.07 4.36
C PHE A 105 -3.12 -3.81 5.37
N ASN A 106 -4.43 -3.51 5.34
CA ASN A 106 -5.40 -4.13 6.23
C ASN A 106 -5.59 -5.61 5.93
N TYR A 107 -5.64 -6.00 4.65
CA TYR A 107 -5.74 -7.41 4.26
C TYR A 107 -4.57 -8.23 4.81
N GLU A 108 -3.34 -7.74 4.67
CA GLU A 108 -2.16 -8.44 5.17
C GLU A 108 -2.09 -8.46 6.70
N TRP A 109 -2.55 -7.39 7.37
CA TRP A 109 -2.71 -7.40 8.83
C TRP A 109 -3.73 -8.45 9.31
N LEU A 110 -4.90 -8.54 8.66
CA LEU A 110 -5.93 -9.52 8.97
C LEU A 110 -5.44 -10.95 8.72
N LYS A 111 -4.75 -11.18 7.60
CA LYS A 111 -4.17 -12.48 7.23
C LYS A 111 -3.15 -12.96 8.27
N ARG A 112 -2.33 -12.06 8.79
CA ARG A 112 -1.38 -12.37 9.87
C ARG A 112 -2.12 -12.79 11.13
N ASN A 113 -3.11 -12.02 11.58
CA ASN A 113 -3.85 -12.34 12.81
C ASN A 113 -4.64 -13.63 12.72
N LYS A 114 -5.21 -13.97 11.55
CA LYS A 114 -5.88 -15.27 11.35
C LYS A 114 -4.94 -16.46 11.47
N LYS A 115 -3.69 -16.34 11.01
CA LYS A 115 -2.69 -17.41 11.13
C LYS A 115 -2.27 -17.69 12.57
N ASN A 116 -2.48 -16.76 13.49
CA ASN A 116 -2.03 -16.91 14.88
C ASN A 116 -3.12 -17.40 15.84
N ASN A 117 -4.33 -17.71 15.34
CA ASN A 117 -5.49 -18.16 16.12
C ASN A 117 -5.91 -19.60 15.77
N GLY A 118 -5.05 -20.36 15.09
CA GLY A 118 -5.28 -21.75 14.69
C GLY A 118 -4.18 -22.66 15.18
#